data_AF-K7NPF9-F1
#
_entry.id   AF-K7NPF9-F1
#
_cell.length_a   1.000
_cell.length_b   1.000
_cell.length_c   1.000
_cell.angle_alpha   90.00
_cell.angle_beta   90.00
_cell.angle_gamma   90.00
#
_symmetry.space_group_name_H-M   'P 1'
#
loop_
_entity.id
_entity.type
_entity.pdbx_description
1 polymer ?
#
loop_
_entity_poly.entity_id
_entity_poly.type
_entity_poly.pdbx_seq_one_letter_code
_entity_poly.pdbx_strand_id
1 'polypeptide(L)' 'AVTDVRELVNCILDKTTAAVLSEITGDAIEQHGKDLGPIVAGAVRKRLVPDMESLIMLFKNAAYTQGFTSAIGSRSLP' A
#
# COMPACT_ATOMS: atom_id res chain seq x y z
N ALA A 1 2.38 -18.04 -4.82
CA ALA A 1 3.07 -17.16 -5.76
C ALA A 1 3.94 -16.22 -4.96
N VAL A 2 5.24 -16.16 -5.25
CA VAL A 2 6.08 -15.08 -4.72
C VAL A 2 5.61 -13.84 -5.46
N THR A 3 4.92 -12.93 -4.77
CA THR A 3 4.63 -11.61 -5.33
C THR A 3 5.97 -11.00 -5.70
N ASP A 4 6.18 -10.64 -6.97
CA ASP A 4 7.39 -9.93 -7.35
C ASP A 4 7.41 -8.62 -6.57
N VAL A 5 8.38 -8.49 -5.66
CA VAL A 5 8.55 -7.30 -4.83
C VAL A 5 8.62 -6.05 -5.70
N ARG A 6 9.18 -6.17 -6.91
CA ARG A 6 9.22 -5.09 -7.90
C ARG A 6 7.83 -4.70 -8.39
N GLU A 7 6.98 -5.67 -8.72
CA GLU A 7 5.59 -5.40 -9.14
C GLU A 7 4.80 -4.72 -8.02
N LEU A 8 4.99 -5.15 -6.77
CA LEU A 8 4.37 -4.50 -5.62
C LEU A 8 4.84 -3.05 -5.47
N VAL A 9 6.15 -2.80 -5.52
CA VAL A 9 6.72 -1.45 -5.43
C VAL A 9 6.20 -0.56 -6.55
N ASN A 10 6.18 -1.07 -7.79
CA ASN A 10 5.64 -0.32 -8.94
C ASN A 10 4.15 0.00 -8.75
N CYS A 11 3.34 -0.95 -8.29
CA CYS A 11 1.92 -0.73 -8.00
C CYS A 11 1.71 0.37 -6.95
N ILE A 12 2.52 0.40 -5.89
CA ILE A 12 2.47 1.45 -4.88
C ILE A 12 2.82 2.81 -5.50
N LEU A 13 3.89 2.87 -6.29
CA LEU A 13 4.30 4.11 -6.97
C LEU A 13 3.24 4.61 -7.95
N ASP A 14 2.64 3.72 -8.73
CA ASP A 14 1.60 4.07 -9.71
C ASP A 14 0.36 4.63 -9.01
N LYS A 15 -0.11 3.97 -7.94
CA LYS A 15 -1.26 4.44 -7.14
C LYS A 15 -0.97 5.77 -6.44
N THR A 16 0.25 5.94 -5.92
CA THR A 16 0.69 7.20 -5.29
C THR A 16 0.68 8.32 -6.32
N THR A 17 1.31 8.08 -7.47
CA THR A 17 1.42 9.04 -8.57
C THR A 17 0.04 9.43 -9.08
N ALA A 18 -0.85 8.46 -9.31
CA ALA A 18 -2.22 8.72 -9.74
C ALA A 18 -3.02 9.53 -8.70
N ALA A 19 -2.80 9.29 -7.40
CA ALA A 19 -3.41 10.08 -6.34
C ALA A 19 -2.90 11.53 -6.31
N VAL A 20 -1.60 11.74 -6.53
CA VAL A 20 -1.02 13.09 -6.60
C VAL A 20 -1.53 13.83 -7.84
N LEU A 21 -1.49 13.19 -9.01
CA LEU A 21 -1.92 13.81 -10.26
C LEU A 21 -3.42 14.13 -10.30
N SER A 22 -4.27 13.38 -9.59
CA SER A 22 -5.70 13.70 -9.52
C SER A 22 -6.00 14.98 -8.73
N GLU A 23 -5.07 15.44 -7.89
CA GLU A 23 -5.26 16.59 -7.00
C GLU A 23 -4.54 17.84 -7.51
N ILE A 24 -3.52 17.69 -8.37
CA ILE A 24 -2.79 18.80 -9.00
C ILE A 24 -3.47 19.14 -10.34
N THR A 25 -4.64 19.77 -10.27
CA THR A 25 -5.34 20.32 -11.44
C THR A 25 -5.13 21.84 -11.51
N GLY A 26 -5.31 22.43 -12.69
CA GLY A 26 -5.23 23.90 -12.87
C GLY A 26 -6.16 24.63 -11.90
N ASP A 27 -7.42 24.20 -11.84
CA ASP A 27 -8.44 24.75 -10.92
C ASP A 27 -8.03 24.62 -9.45
N ALA A 28 -7.47 23.48 -9.04
CA ALA A 28 -7.03 23.27 -7.66
C ALA A 28 -5.83 24.17 -7.31
N ILE A 29 -4.92 24.41 -8.25
CA ILE A 29 -3.79 25.33 -8.07
C ILE A 29 -4.30 26.76 -7.89
N GLU A 30 -5.23 27.20 -8.72
CA GLU A 30 -5.82 28.55 -8.62
C GLU A 30 -6.64 28.72 -7.34
N GLN A 31 -7.40 27.70 -6.94
CA GLN A 31 -8.28 27.75 -5.78
C GLN A 31 -7.54 27.64 -4.45
N HIS A 32 -6.52 26.80 -4.37
CA HIS A 32 -5.87 26.46 -3.10
C HIS A 32 -4.46 27.03 -2.94
N GLY A 33 -3.78 27.38 -4.04
CA GLY A 33 -2.46 28.01 -4.01
C GLY A 33 -1.49 27.31 -3.05
N LYS A 34 -1.13 28.00 -1.95
CA LYS A 34 -0.22 27.49 -0.91
C LYS A 34 -0.76 26.29 -0.12
N ASP A 35 -2.07 26.12 -0.04
CA ASP A 35 -2.73 25.06 0.72
C ASP A 35 -2.92 23.77 -0.11
N LEU A 36 -2.54 23.79 -1.38
CA LEU A 36 -2.61 22.63 -2.27
C LEU A 36 -1.75 21.46 -1.74
N GLY A 37 -0.55 21.73 -1.21
CA GLY A 37 0.34 20.71 -0.68
C GLY A 37 -0.29 19.85 0.43
N PRO A 38 -0.83 20.46 1.50
CA PRO A 38 -1.60 19.75 2.53
C PRO A 38 -2.80 18.96 1.99
N ILE A 39 -3.53 19.50 1.00
CA ILE A 39 -4.69 18.81 0.39
C ILE A 39 -4.24 17.55 -0.35
N VAL A 40 -3.23 17.67 -1.21
CA VAL A 40 -2.64 16.54 -1.94
C VAL A 40 -2.12 15.48 -0.96
N ALA A 41 -1.41 15.88 0.10
CA ALA A 41 -0.92 14.97 1.13
C ALA A 41 -2.05 14.23 1.85
N GLY A 42 -3.16 14.93 2.14
CA GLY A 42 -4.37 14.36 2.72
C GLY A 42 -5.02 13.33 1.80
N ALA A 43 -5.16 13.66 0.50
CA ALA A 43 -5.73 12.77 -0.51
C ALA A 43 -4.89 11.50 -0.71
N VAL A 44 -3.56 11.64 -0.78
CA VAL A 44 -2.63 10.50 -0.85
C VAL A 44 -2.80 9.59 0.37
N ARG A 45 -2.80 10.14 1.58
CA ARG A 45 -3.01 9.35 2.80
C ARG A 45 -4.36 8.63 2.80
N LYS A 46 -5.44 9.35 2.45
CA LYS A 46 -6.79 8.79 2.41
C LYS A 46 -6.90 7.60 1.43
N ARG A 47 -6.18 7.64 0.31
CA ARG A 47 -6.24 6.60 -0.72
C ARG A 47 -5.29 5.43 -0.42
N LEU A 48 -4.09 5.69 0.10
CA LEU A 48 -3.06 4.65 0.29
C LEU A 48 -3.13 3.91 1.64
N VAL A 49 -3.60 4.55 2.72
CA VAL A 49 -3.61 3.91 4.05
C VAL A 49 -4.40 2.59 4.04
N PRO A 50 -5.65 2.52 3.51
CA PRO A 50 -6.40 1.28 3.49
C PRO A 50 -5.72 0.16 2.67
N ASP A 51 -5.10 0.54 1.54
CA ASP A 51 -4.37 -0.40 0.69
C ASP A 51 -3.15 -0.98 1.42
N MET A 52 -2.39 -0.13 2.12
CA MET A 52 -1.23 -0.55 2.91
C MET A 52 -1.63 -1.44 4.10
N GLU A 53 -2.69 -1.08 4.82
CA GLU A 53 -3.21 -1.89 5.93
C GLU A 53 -3.62 -3.29 5.44
N SER A 54 -4.32 -3.37 4.31
CA SER A 54 -4.70 -4.63 3.68
C SER A 54 -3.50 -5.48 3.30
N LEU A 55 -2.48 -4.88 2.66
CA LEU A 55 -1.24 -5.58 2.30
C LEU A 55 -0.48 -6.10 3.52
N ILE A 56 -0.38 -5.30 4.58
CA ILE A 56 0.28 -5.70 5.83
C ILE A 56 -0.50 -6.83 6.52
N MET A 57 -1.83 -6.78 6.52
CA MET A 57 -2.67 -7.87 7.05
C MET A 57 -2.46 -9.17 6.26
N LEU A 58 -2.43 -9.11 4.93
CA LEU A 58 -2.13 -10.27 4.09
C LEU A 58 -0.75 -10.84 4.40
N PHE A 59 0.26 -9.99 4.57
CA PHE A 59 1.61 -10.40 4.95
C PHE A 59 1.64 -11.11 6.31
N LYS A 60 0.95 -10.56 7.31
CA LYS A 60 0.82 -11.19 8.64
C LYS A 60 0.15 -12.55 8.53
N ASN A 61 -0.97 -12.65 7.80
CA ASN A 61 -1.70 -13.90 7.63
C ASN A 61 -0.82 -14.95 6.93
N ALA A 62 -0.11 -14.58 5.87
CA ALA A 62 0.83 -15.47 5.18
C ALA A 62 1.95 -15.96 6.10
N ALA A 63 2.53 -15.08 6.90
CA ALA A 63 3.57 -15.44 7.87
C ALA A 63 3.02 -16.39 8.96
N TYR A 64 1.81 -16.14 9.48
CA TYR A 64 1.16 -17.03 10.45
C TYR A 64 0.88 -18.40 9.86
N THR A 65 0.34 -18.48 8.63
CA THR A 65 0.12 -19.75 7.95
C THR A 65 1.42 -20.51 7.75
N GLN A 66 2.48 -19.85 7.26
CA GLN A 66 3.78 -20.50 7.07
C GLN A 66 4.39 -20.99 8.39
N GLY A 67 4.31 -20.19 9.45
CA GLY A 67 4.79 -20.58 10.79
C GLY A 67 4.01 -21.77 11.35
N PHE A 68 2.69 -21.79 11.15
CA PHE A 68 1.83 -22.90 11.55
C PHE A 68 2.14 -24.19 10.75
N THR A 69 2.27 -24.10 9.43
CA THR A 69 2.66 -25.22 8.57
C THR A 69 4.03 -25.77 8.95
N SER A 70 5.00 -24.90 9.24
CA SER A 70 6.34 -25.31 9.69
C SER A 70 6.29 -26.01 11.05
N ALA A 71 5.47 -25.52 11.99
CA ALA A 71 5.28 -26.15 13.29
C ALA A 71 4.66 -27.56 13.18
N ILE A 72 3.63 -27.74 12.34
CA ILE A 72 3.04 -29.06 12.08
C ILE A 72 4.07 -29.99 11.41
N GLY A 73 4.79 -29.51 10.40
CA GLY A 73 5.84 -30.27 9.72
C GLY A 73 6.95 -30.74 10.66
N SER A 74 7.33 -29.89 11.64
CA SER A 74 8.34 -30.22 12.65
C SER A 74 7.88 -31.24 13.70
N ARG A 75 6.55 -31.33 13.95
CA ARG A 75 5.96 -32.35 14.84
C ARG A 75 5.70 -33.69 14.16
N SER A 76 5.65 -33.73 12.83
CA SER A 76 5.43 -34.96 12.05
C SER A 76 6.71 -35.75 11.73
N LEU A 77 7.86 -35.35 12.25
CA LEU A 77 9.09 -36.12 12.16
C LEU A 77 9.21 -37.05 13.39
N PRO A 78 9.34 -38.38 13.20
CA PRO A 78 9.60 -39.34 14.28
C PRO A 78 10.98 -39.16 14.91
#